data_AF-A0A924NJH2-F1
#
_entry.id   AF-A0A924NJH2-F1
#
_cell.length_a   1.000
_cell.length_b   1.000
_cell.length_c   1.000
_cell.angle_alpha   90.00
_cell.angle_beta   90.00
_cell.angle_gamma   90.00
#
_symmetry.space_group_name_H-M   'P 1'
#
loop_
_entity.id
_entity.type
_entity.pdbx_description
1 polymer ?
#
loop_
_entity_poly.entity_id
_entity_poly.type
_entity_poly.pdbx_seq_one_letter_code
_entity_poly.pdbx_strand_id
1 'polypeptide(L)'
;MLGTRFATRLNSFASGAARYWPDQTAKPTLQQMVKRASTAPGLTDVDLNYPDHAGGNLPQTAAMIADCGLAVNGLAMRYYTNPAFKLGAFTNPDPAVRREAIDLTKRGIDATRALGSNLMTLWLGQDGFDYG
;
A
#
# COMPACT_ATOMS: atom_id res chain seq x y z
N MET A 1 -5.17 7.25 -25.93
CA MET A 1 -6.21 6.20 -25.89
C MET A 1 -6.58 5.95 -24.45
N LEU A 2 -7.84 6.20 -24.06
CA LEU A 2 -8.36 5.78 -22.75
C LEU A 2 -8.74 4.29 -22.86
N GLY A 3 -7.73 3.42 -22.71
CA GLY A 3 -7.97 1.99 -22.53
C GLY A 3 -8.52 1.70 -21.14
N THR A 4 -9.19 0.56 -20.96
CA THR A 4 -9.64 0.07 -19.65
C THR A 4 -8.44 -0.06 -18.71
N ARG A 5 -8.53 0.52 -17.51
CA ARG A 5 -7.50 0.40 -16.48
C ARG A 5 -7.89 -0.69 -15.48
N PHE A 6 -6.95 -1.55 -15.15
CA PHE A 6 -7.11 -2.59 -14.13
C PHE A 6 -6.03 -2.41 -13.08
N ALA A 7 -6.46 -2.25 -11.83
CA ALA A 7 -5.60 -2.06 -10.68
C ALA A 7 -5.74 -3.22 -9.69
N THR A 8 -4.66 -3.51 -8.96
CA THR A 8 -4.70 -4.41 -7.81
C THR A 8 -3.67 -3.99 -6.75
N ARG A 9 -3.88 -4.41 -5.50
CA ARG A 9 -2.90 -4.20 -4.45
C ARG A 9 -1.61 -4.96 -4.76
N LEU A 10 -0.47 -4.29 -4.72
CA LEU A 10 0.84 -4.90 -5.02
C LEU A 10 1.15 -6.13 -4.14
N ASN A 11 0.74 -6.11 -2.86
CA ASN A 11 0.95 -7.22 -1.94
C ASN A 11 0.29 -8.54 -2.38
N SER A 12 -0.71 -8.50 -3.27
CA SER A 12 -1.31 -9.70 -3.85
C SER A 12 -0.27 -10.58 -4.57
N PHE A 13 0.80 -9.96 -5.09
CA PHE A 13 1.91 -10.67 -5.76
C PHE A 13 2.95 -11.24 -4.80
N ALA A 14 2.82 -11.04 -3.49
CA ALA A 14 3.54 -11.83 -2.48
C ALA A 14 2.87 -13.20 -2.22
N SER A 15 1.59 -13.36 -2.56
CA SER A 15 0.85 -14.60 -2.30
C SER A 15 1.42 -15.77 -3.09
N GLY A 16 1.57 -16.92 -2.42
CA GLY A 16 2.15 -18.11 -3.03
C GLY A 16 3.62 -17.95 -3.44
N ALA A 17 4.40 -17.14 -2.71
CA ALA A 17 5.81 -16.85 -3.03
C ALA A 17 6.64 -18.12 -3.29
N ALA A 18 6.52 -19.16 -2.46
CA ALA A 18 7.26 -20.41 -2.63
C ALA A 18 6.97 -21.14 -3.96
N ARG A 19 5.83 -20.86 -4.62
CA ARG A 19 5.53 -21.42 -5.94
C ARG A 19 6.21 -20.64 -7.07
N TYR A 20 6.40 -19.34 -6.89
CA TYR A 20 6.95 -18.45 -7.92
C TYR A 20 8.46 -18.25 -7.78
N TRP A 21 8.98 -18.31 -6.55
CA TRP A 21 10.40 -18.25 -6.19
C TRP A 21 10.74 -19.44 -5.26
N PRO A 22 10.87 -20.66 -5.80
CA PRO A 22 11.02 -21.88 -4.98
C PRO A 22 12.33 -21.91 -4.18
N ASP A 23 13.38 -21.28 -4.67
CA ASP A 23 14.70 -21.27 -4.02
C ASP A 23 14.86 -20.16 -2.98
N GLN A 24 13.80 -19.38 -2.72
CA GLN A 24 13.83 -18.24 -1.80
C GLN A 24 13.06 -18.54 -0.51
N THR A 25 13.74 -18.35 0.62
CA THR A 25 13.14 -18.48 1.96
C THR A 25 12.63 -17.15 2.52
N ALA A 26 13.23 -16.02 2.13
CA ALA A 26 12.81 -14.68 2.54
C ALA A 26 11.53 -14.22 1.83
N LYS A 27 10.81 -13.26 2.42
CA LYS A 27 9.67 -12.61 1.75
C LYS A 27 10.13 -11.95 0.42
N PRO A 28 9.30 -11.94 -0.62
CA PRO A 28 9.66 -11.28 -1.88
C PRO A 28 9.87 -9.78 -1.66
N THR A 29 10.88 -9.24 -2.34
CA THR A 29 11.16 -7.81 -2.31
C THR A 29 10.08 -7.03 -3.07
N LEU A 30 10.05 -5.71 -2.85
CA LEU A 30 9.18 -4.81 -3.61
C LEU A 30 9.40 -4.96 -5.12
N GLN A 31 10.65 -4.99 -5.56
CA GLN A 31 11.01 -5.15 -6.96
C GLN A 31 10.55 -6.51 -7.52
N GLN A 32 10.66 -7.60 -6.75
CA GLN A 32 10.16 -8.91 -7.16
C GLN A 32 8.64 -8.92 -7.33
N MET A 33 7.91 -8.30 -6.39
CA MET A 33 6.46 -8.16 -6.51
C MET A 33 6.06 -7.34 -7.74
N VAL A 34 6.75 -6.23 -8.03
CA VAL A 34 6.48 -5.40 -9.21
C VAL A 34 6.74 -6.16 -10.51
N LYS A 35 7.87 -6.86 -10.61
CA LYS A 35 8.19 -7.71 -11.79
C LYS A 35 7.18 -8.83 -11.99
N ARG A 36 6.66 -9.42 -10.91
CA ARG A 36 5.60 -10.43 -10.99
C ARG A 36 4.26 -9.80 -11.37
N ALA A 37 3.97 -8.60 -10.90
CA ALA A 37 2.76 -7.87 -11.26
C ALA A 37 2.72 -7.57 -12.76
N SER A 38 3.85 -7.18 -13.36
CA SER A 38 3.92 -6.83 -14.78
C SER A 38 3.73 -8.02 -15.73
N THR A 39 3.75 -9.26 -15.23
CA THR A 39 3.43 -10.44 -16.05
C THR A 39 1.93 -10.75 -16.09
N ALA A 40 1.10 -10.06 -15.30
CA ALA A 40 -0.34 -10.29 -15.26
C ALA A 40 -1.02 -9.66 -16.49
N PRO A 41 -1.66 -10.46 -17.38
CA PRO A 41 -2.29 -9.93 -18.58
C PRO A 41 -3.38 -8.90 -18.26
N GLY A 42 -3.29 -7.72 -18.87
CA GLY A 42 -4.26 -6.65 -18.72
C GLY A 42 -4.09 -5.78 -17.46
N LEU A 43 -3.17 -6.11 -16.56
CA LEU A 43 -2.88 -5.23 -15.41
C LEU A 43 -2.20 -3.95 -15.90
N THR A 44 -2.74 -2.80 -15.53
CA THR A 44 -2.18 -1.49 -15.90
C THR A 44 -1.60 -0.77 -14.71
N ASP A 45 -2.12 -1.05 -13.51
CA ASP A 45 -1.86 -0.26 -12.32
C ASP A 45 -1.70 -1.12 -11.06
N VAL A 46 -1.01 -0.57 -10.06
CA VAL A 46 -0.94 -1.14 -8.72
C VAL A 46 -1.26 -0.13 -7.63
N ASP A 47 -1.93 -0.60 -6.57
CA ASP A 47 -2.09 0.17 -5.33
C ASP A 47 -0.95 -0.18 -4.35
N LEU A 48 -0.36 0.85 -3.75
CA LEU A 48 0.72 0.73 -2.78
C LEU A 48 0.22 0.94 -1.36
N ASN A 49 0.87 0.33 -0.38
CA ASN A 49 0.59 0.61 1.02
C ASN A 49 1.45 1.81 1.48
N TYR A 50 0.84 2.73 2.22
CA TYR A 50 1.54 3.80 2.91
C TYR A 50 1.48 3.57 4.43
N PRO A 51 2.59 3.68 5.17
CA PRO A 51 3.93 4.08 4.73
C PRO A 51 4.82 2.93 4.21
N ASP A 52 4.38 1.67 4.27
CA ASP A 52 5.23 0.49 4.01
C ASP A 52 6.02 0.53 2.69
N HIS A 53 5.38 0.95 1.59
CA HIS A 53 6.03 1.05 0.27
C HIS A 53 6.59 2.45 0.00
N ALA A 54 6.42 3.40 0.93
CA ALA A 54 6.90 4.76 0.83
C ALA A 54 8.19 5.01 1.66
N GLY A 55 8.48 4.17 2.64
CA GLY A 55 9.51 4.36 3.69
C GLY A 55 10.99 4.37 3.28
N GLY A 56 11.31 4.64 2.01
CA GLY A 56 12.69 4.87 1.56
C GLY A 56 12.76 5.98 0.52
N ASN A 57 11.98 5.87 -0.55
CA ASN A 57 11.84 6.88 -1.60
C ASN A 57 10.62 6.54 -2.48
N LEU A 58 9.49 7.20 -2.26
CA LEU A 58 8.26 6.93 -3.00
C LEU A 58 8.36 7.28 -4.51
N PRO A 59 8.99 8.40 -4.92
CA PRO A 59 9.33 8.66 -6.32
C PRO A 59 10.14 7.54 -6.98
N GLN A 60 11.16 7.01 -6.32
CA GLN A 60 11.96 5.90 -6.83
C GLN A 60 11.11 4.63 -7.00
N THR A 61 10.22 4.35 -6.05
CA THR A 61 9.28 3.23 -6.15
C THR A 61 8.35 3.39 -7.35
N ALA A 62 7.82 4.58 -7.58
CA ALA A 62 6.97 4.86 -8.74
C ALA A 62 7.71 4.71 -10.07
N ALA A 63 8.97 5.18 -10.14
CA ALA A 63 9.82 5.00 -11.32
C ALA A 63 10.07 3.52 -11.61
N MET A 64 10.40 2.71 -10.60
CA MET A 64 10.59 1.27 -10.76
C MET A 64 9.33 0.54 -11.28
N ILE A 65 8.14 1.00 -10.87
CA ILE A 65 6.84 0.49 -11.35
C ILE A 65 6.64 0.87 -12.82
N ALA A 66 6.92 2.13 -13.18
CA ALA A 66 6.86 2.63 -14.55
C ALA A 66 7.79 1.88 -15.50
N ASP A 67 9.03 1.57 -15.07
CA ASP A 67 10.00 0.79 -15.84
C ASP A 67 9.49 -0.63 -16.19
N CYS A 68 8.53 -1.15 -15.42
CA CYS A 68 7.88 -2.44 -15.68
C CYS A 68 6.58 -2.31 -16.48
N GLY A 69 6.25 -1.12 -17.01
CA GLY A 69 5.05 -0.87 -17.81
C GLY A 69 3.75 -0.75 -16.99
N LEU A 70 3.87 -0.57 -15.67
CA LEU A 70 2.74 -0.37 -14.77
C LEU A 70 2.71 1.08 -14.27
N ALA A 71 1.57 1.52 -13.75
CA ALA A 71 1.43 2.81 -13.06
C ALA A 71 0.99 2.62 -11.59
N VAL A 72 1.09 3.68 -10.79
CA VAL A 72 0.53 3.69 -9.44
C VAL A 72 -0.88 4.27 -9.49
N ASN A 73 -1.89 3.47 -9.13
CA ASN A 73 -3.28 3.93 -9.10
C ASN A 73 -3.58 4.76 -7.85
N GLY A 74 -3.11 4.32 -6.68
CA GLY A 74 -3.32 5.01 -5.41
C GLY A 74 -2.54 4.42 -4.25
N LEU A 75 -2.74 5.03 -3.09
CA LEU A 75 -2.18 4.56 -1.82
C LEU A 75 -3.27 4.00 -0.91
N ALA A 76 -2.91 3.02 -0.09
CA ALA A 76 -3.76 2.47 0.96
C ALA A 76 -3.07 2.60 2.33
N MET A 77 -3.75 3.22 3.29
CA MET A 77 -3.17 3.51 4.61
C MET A 77 -2.95 2.24 5.44
N ARG A 78 -1.86 2.24 6.20
CA ARG A 78 -1.52 1.25 7.23
C ARG A 78 -1.26 1.98 8.54
N TYR A 79 -1.90 1.50 9.60
CA TYR A 79 -1.81 2.06 10.95
C TYR A 79 -1.13 1.05 11.86
N TYR A 80 0.15 0.76 11.62
CA TYR A 80 0.92 -0.24 12.39
C TYR A 80 2.22 0.31 12.99
N THR A 81 2.57 1.58 12.70
CA THR A 81 3.78 2.23 13.24
C THR A 81 3.70 2.43 14.76
N ASN A 82 2.49 2.63 15.27
CA ASN A 82 2.21 2.67 16.70
C ASN A 82 1.37 1.43 17.08
N PRO A 83 1.87 0.56 17.98
CA PRO A 83 1.11 -0.59 18.49
C PRO A 83 -0.24 -0.23 19.14
N ALA A 84 -0.44 1.02 19.58
CA ALA A 84 -1.70 1.50 20.14
C ALA A 84 -2.86 1.48 19.14
N PHE A 85 -2.58 1.55 17.83
CA PHE A 85 -3.60 1.50 16.78
C PHE A 85 -4.40 0.19 16.76
N LYS A 86 -3.95 -0.86 17.46
CA LYS A 86 -4.71 -2.11 17.64
C LYS A 86 -6.06 -1.93 18.34
N LEU A 87 -6.26 -0.81 19.06
CA LEU A 87 -7.52 -0.44 19.72
C LEU A 87 -8.31 0.64 18.94
N GLY A 88 -8.07 0.74 17.63
CA GLY A 88 -8.60 1.79 16.77
C GLY A 88 -7.54 2.84 16.44
N ALA A 89 -7.60 3.37 15.22
CA ALA A 89 -6.75 4.47 14.78
C ALA A 89 -7.45 5.80 15.02
N PHE A 90 -8.61 6.01 14.38
CA PHE A 90 -9.45 7.20 14.51
C PHE A 90 -10.47 7.08 15.63
N THR A 91 -10.80 5.88 16.09
CA THR A 91 -11.75 5.64 17.19
C THR A 91 -11.08 5.27 18.51
N ASN A 92 -9.74 5.36 18.59
CA ASN A 92 -9.00 5.04 19.80
C ASN A 92 -9.51 5.87 21.00
N PRO A 93 -9.63 5.30 22.22
CA PRO A 93 -9.98 6.08 23.40
C PRO A 93 -8.97 7.20 23.71
N ASP A 94 -7.69 6.98 23.41
CA ASP A 94 -6.65 7.97 23.61
C ASP A 94 -6.68 9.07 22.51
N PRO A 95 -6.93 10.34 22.86
CA PRO A 95 -6.93 11.45 21.89
C PRO A 95 -5.59 11.66 21.19
N ALA A 96 -4.46 11.33 21.82
CA ALA A 96 -3.13 11.46 21.22
C ALA A 96 -2.95 10.45 20.09
N VAL A 97 -3.41 9.20 20.27
CA VAL A 97 -3.38 8.17 19.22
C VAL A 97 -4.26 8.56 18.04
N ARG A 98 -5.46 9.10 18.29
CA ARG A 98 -6.33 9.63 17.22
C ARG A 98 -5.66 10.75 16.43
N ARG A 99 -4.97 11.66 17.13
CA ARG A 99 -4.23 12.75 16.50
C ARG A 99 -3.12 12.20 15.60
N GLU A 100 -2.36 11.22 16.09
CA GLU A 100 -1.29 10.58 15.31
C GLU A 100 -1.83 9.92 14.04
N ALA A 101 -2.96 9.21 14.13
CA ALA A 101 -3.63 8.61 12.97
C ALA A 101 -3.99 9.68 11.92
N ILE A 102 -4.62 10.78 12.34
CA ILE A 102 -4.98 11.90 11.46
C ILE A 102 -3.74 12.48 10.78
N ASP A 103 -2.67 12.73 11.52
CA ASP A 103 -1.46 13.34 10.97
C ASP A 103 -0.73 12.38 10.03
N LEU A 104 -0.73 11.07 10.32
CA LEU A 104 -0.23 10.03 9.41
C LEU A 104 -1.04 9.99 8.11
N THR A 105 -2.36 10.07 8.19
CA THR A 105 -3.25 10.09 7.02
C THR A 105 -3.04 11.33 6.16
N LYS A 106 -2.84 12.50 6.77
CA LYS A 106 -2.50 13.74 6.04
C LYS A 106 -1.20 13.57 5.24
N ARG A 107 -0.15 13.02 5.86
CA ARG A 107 1.10 12.70 5.15
C ARG A 107 0.89 11.71 4.01
N GLY A 108 0.03 10.72 4.21
CA GLY A 108 -0.39 9.80 3.14
C GLY A 108 -1.08 10.53 1.99
N ILE A 109 -2.01 11.44 2.28
CA ILE A 109 -2.72 12.24 1.26
C ILE A 109 -1.73 13.08 0.46
N ASP A 110 -0.79 13.76 1.14
CA ASP A 110 0.26 14.54 0.46
C ASP A 110 1.13 13.64 -0.44
N ALA A 111 1.47 12.44 0.02
CA ALA A 111 2.21 11.45 -0.78
C ALA A 111 1.42 10.96 -2.00
N THR A 112 0.11 10.69 -1.86
CA THR A 112 -0.78 10.35 -2.99
C THR A 112 -0.80 11.46 -4.03
N ARG A 113 -0.90 12.72 -3.58
CA ARG A 113 -0.88 13.89 -4.49
C ARG A 113 0.46 14.03 -5.19
N ALA A 114 1.58 13.81 -4.49
CA ALA A 114 2.92 13.87 -5.07
C ALA A 114 3.15 12.79 -6.16
N LEU A 115 2.43 11.67 -6.09
CA LEU A 115 2.41 10.64 -7.14
C LEU A 115 1.51 10.98 -8.34
N GLY A 116 0.77 12.08 -8.29
CA GLY A 116 -0.24 12.42 -9.30
C GLY A 116 -1.50 11.56 -9.24
N SER A 117 -1.69 10.80 -8.17
CA SER A 117 -2.92 10.03 -7.93
C SER A 117 -3.94 10.88 -7.16
N ASN A 118 -5.22 10.58 -7.34
CA ASN A 118 -6.34 11.14 -6.59
C ASN A 118 -7.07 10.09 -5.73
N LEU A 119 -6.53 8.87 -5.61
CA LEU A 119 -7.13 7.79 -4.84
C LEU A 119 -6.32 7.48 -3.58
N MET A 120 -6.99 7.59 -2.44
CA MET A 120 -6.48 7.16 -1.14
C MET A 120 -7.51 6.24 -0.47
N THR A 121 -7.08 5.03 -0.12
CA THR A 121 -7.91 4.04 0.55
C THR A 121 -7.61 4.03 2.05
N LEU A 122 -8.64 4.25 2.86
CA LEU A 122 -8.60 4.04 4.31
C LEU A 122 -9.34 2.74 4.64
N TRP A 123 -8.62 1.76 5.17
CA TRP A 123 -9.23 0.56 5.73
C TRP A 123 -9.25 0.66 7.25
N LEU A 124 -10.43 0.92 7.80
CA LEU A 124 -10.67 1.18 9.22
C LEU A 124 -10.88 -0.14 10.01
N GLY A 125 -10.06 -1.16 9.71
CA GLY A 125 -10.26 -2.51 10.24
C GLY A 125 -10.00 -2.66 11.74
N GLN A 126 -9.27 -1.72 12.35
CA GLN A 126 -9.04 -1.68 13.80
C GLN A 126 -10.03 -0.76 14.52
N ASP A 127 -10.75 0.08 13.79
CA ASP A 127 -11.69 1.05 14.33
C ASP A 127 -13.04 0.37 14.59
N GLY A 128 -13.09 -0.36 15.69
CA GLY A 128 -14.25 -1.14 16.12
C GLY A 128 -14.15 -1.54 17.59
N PHE A 129 -14.91 -2.55 17.98
CA PHE A 129 -14.93 -3.11 19.32
C PHE A 129 -15.23 -4.61 19.26
N ASP A 130 -14.62 -5.38 20.16
CA ASP A 130 -14.79 -6.85 20.25
C ASP A 130 -15.60 -7.25 21.51
N TYR A 131 -16.49 -6.39 22.02
CA TYR A 131 -17.25 -6.70 23.24
C TYR A 131 -17.99 -8.03 23.09
N GLY A 132 -17.55 -9.00 23.87
CA GLY A 132 -18.10 -10.34 24.06
C GLY A 132 -17.81 -10.80 25.49
#